data_AF-A0AAE0GQW1-F1
#
_entry.id   AF-A0AAE0GQW1-F1
#
_cell.length_a   1.000
_cell.length_b   1.000
_cell.length_c   1.000
_cell.angle_alpha   90.00
_cell.angle_beta   90.00
_cell.angle_gamma   90.00
#
_symmetry.space_group_name_H-M   'P 1'
#
loop_
_entity.id
_entity.type
_entity.pdbx_description
1 polymer ?
#
loop_
_entity_poly.entity_id
_entity_poly.type
_entity_poly.pdbx_seq_one_letter_code
_entity_poly.pdbx_strand_id
1 'polypeptide(L)'
;MWSRFSRLSRRNKALIGVATGAASVCAYSAVQRLVEYYRESERVVAQYQDQRRIFEEKQADENVRNHFNSIQKISDNTTMPSILPHIRDRLFKLIDISDLTGRLMRAKTSEEPLSATEKYGLWEELKILSFTRTCTAAIAVSLLDLFLRVQLNIVGRYLYLDSALEIQQDIGPALSKECQGIEILLELVRQSVEEVLNGSVPRLTAPLCSACCFGFADYVQTPLNSRFTQEQLQHLLTQMHDTFWSKTTQSSWRELLLPDEVERVRWRPAKYHPTNEVERVRWRPAKYHPSNEVERVRWRPAKYHPSNEVERVRWRPA
;
A
#
# COMPACT_ATOMS: atom_id res chain seq x y z
N MET A 1 87.31 34.69 -20.70
CA MET A 1 86.34 34.10 -19.75
C MET A 1 85.92 32.68 -20.16
N TRP A 2 85.59 32.45 -21.43
CA TRP A 2 85.19 31.15 -21.99
C TRP A 2 86.24 30.01 -21.90
N SER A 3 87.54 30.31 -22.00
CA SER A 3 88.62 29.29 -21.92
C SER A 3 88.97 28.80 -20.50
N ARG A 4 88.50 29.51 -19.46
CA ARG A 4 88.59 29.07 -18.05
C ARG A 4 87.40 28.18 -17.69
N PHE A 5 86.21 28.53 -18.18
CA PHE A 5 84.99 27.75 -17.99
C PHE A 5 85.08 26.36 -18.66
N SER A 6 85.67 26.28 -19.86
CA SER A 6 85.85 25.00 -20.56
C SER A 6 86.85 24.05 -19.88
N ARG A 7 87.85 24.57 -19.16
CA ARG A 7 88.82 23.77 -18.37
C ARG A 7 88.23 23.27 -17.04
N LEU A 8 87.48 24.11 -16.34
CA LEU A 8 86.74 23.74 -15.13
C LEU A 8 85.64 22.71 -15.43
N SER A 9 84.90 22.93 -16.52
CA SER A 9 83.89 21.98 -17.03
C SER A 9 84.52 20.61 -17.32
N ARG A 10 85.69 20.55 -17.98
CA ARG A 10 86.38 19.27 -18.27
C ARG A 10 86.87 18.51 -17.03
N ARG A 11 87.33 19.21 -15.99
CA ARG A 11 87.80 18.57 -14.74
C ARG A 11 86.66 18.03 -13.87
N ASN A 12 85.48 18.68 -13.88
CA ASN A 12 84.41 18.40 -12.93
C ASN A 12 83.15 17.76 -13.56
N LYS A 13 83.23 17.23 -14.80
CA LYS A 13 82.08 16.63 -15.52
C LYS A 13 81.33 15.58 -14.71
N ALA A 14 82.06 14.70 -14.01
CA ALA A 14 81.46 13.67 -13.18
C ALA A 14 80.67 14.26 -12.00
N LEU A 15 81.20 15.30 -11.34
CA LEU A 15 80.56 15.95 -10.20
C LEU A 15 79.28 16.69 -10.62
N ILE A 16 79.31 17.35 -11.79
CA ILE A 16 78.13 18.01 -12.37
C ILE A 16 77.05 16.97 -12.72
N GLY A 17 77.43 15.84 -13.34
CA GLY A 17 76.50 14.75 -13.66
C GLY A 17 75.83 14.14 -12.42
N VAL A 18 76.60 13.89 -11.35
CA VAL A 18 76.09 13.40 -10.07
C VAL A 18 75.16 14.43 -9.41
N ALA A 19 75.53 15.71 -9.40
CA ALA A 19 74.69 16.77 -8.82
C ALA A 19 73.35 16.93 -9.57
N THR A 20 73.36 16.88 -10.91
CA THR A 20 72.12 16.93 -11.71
C THR A 20 71.26 15.69 -11.55
N GLY A 21 71.87 14.51 -11.38
CA GLY A 21 71.16 13.27 -11.08
C GLY A 21 70.49 13.33 -9.70
N ALA A 22 71.24 13.76 -8.68
CA ALA A 22 70.72 13.91 -7.31
C ALA A 22 69.58 14.95 -7.24
N ALA A 23 69.72 16.10 -7.91
CA ALA A 23 68.66 17.10 -7.99
C ALA A 23 67.41 16.56 -8.70
N SER A 24 67.57 15.82 -9.80
CA SER A 24 66.46 15.18 -10.51
C SER A 24 65.73 14.16 -9.64
N VAL A 25 66.44 13.33 -8.89
CA VAL A 25 65.84 12.35 -7.97
C VAL A 25 65.11 13.04 -6.82
N CYS A 26 65.69 14.11 -6.25
CA CYS A 26 65.03 14.89 -5.19
C CYS A 26 63.75 15.56 -5.72
N ALA A 27 63.80 16.20 -6.89
CA ALA A 27 62.65 16.81 -7.53
C ALA A 27 61.55 15.77 -7.84
N TYR A 28 61.94 14.61 -8.39
CA TYR A 28 61.01 13.50 -8.63
C TYR A 28 60.35 13.02 -7.34
N SER A 29 61.11 12.83 -6.26
CA SER A 29 60.58 12.41 -4.96
C SER A 29 59.62 13.44 -4.33
N ALA A 30 59.90 14.73 -4.51
CA ALA A 30 59.05 15.81 -4.02
C ALA A 30 57.73 15.86 -4.79
N VAL A 31 57.78 15.69 -6.12
CA VAL A 31 56.58 15.57 -6.95
C VAL A 31 55.77 14.33 -6.58
N GLN A 32 56.41 13.18 -6.34
CA GLN A 32 55.71 11.97 -5.90
C GLN A 32 54.98 12.18 -4.57
N ARG A 33 55.62 12.79 -3.57
CA ARG A 33 54.99 13.11 -2.29
C ARG A 33 53.82 14.07 -2.43
N LEU A 34 53.91 15.07 -3.32
CA LEU A 34 52.79 15.97 -3.61
C LEU A 34 51.63 15.21 -4.26
N VAL A 35 51.90 14.36 -5.23
CA VAL A 35 50.86 13.53 -5.88
C VAL A 35 50.21 12.58 -4.87
N GLU A 36 50.98 11.95 -3.98
CA GLU A 36 50.46 11.12 -2.89
C GLU A 36 49.58 11.93 -1.93
N TYR A 37 50.02 13.13 -1.54
CA TYR A 37 49.23 14.03 -0.70
C TYR A 37 47.89 14.42 -1.35
N TYR A 38 47.91 14.80 -2.63
CA TYR A 38 46.68 15.14 -3.35
C TYR A 38 45.73 13.94 -3.46
N ARG A 39 46.25 12.75 -3.78
CA ARG A 39 45.44 11.51 -3.84
C ARG A 39 44.83 11.16 -2.49
N GLU A 40 45.57 11.32 -1.40
CA GLU A 40 45.05 11.04 -0.07
C GLU A 40 43.96 12.04 0.34
N SER A 41 44.14 13.32 0.00
CA SER A 41 43.10 14.33 0.20
C SER A 41 41.82 14.00 -0.58
N GLU A 42 41.93 13.54 -1.82
CA GLU A 42 40.77 13.11 -2.62
C GLU A 42 40.05 11.91 -1.98
N ARG A 43 40.80 10.93 -1.45
CA ARG A 43 40.22 9.77 -0.75
C ARG A 43 39.45 10.17 0.50
N VAL A 44 40.02 11.06 1.30
CA VAL A 44 39.39 11.56 2.53
C VAL A 44 38.09 12.31 2.18
N VAL A 45 38.12 13.19 1.18
CA VAL A 45 36.91 13.89 0.71
C VAL A 45 35.86 12.91 0.18
N ALA A 46 36.26 11.92 -0.61
CA ALA A 46 35.36 10.87 -1.11
C ALA A 46 34.72 10.08 0.04
N GLN A 47 35.52 9.68 1.04
CA GLN A 47 35.03 8.95 2.21
C GLN A 47 34.01 9.77 3.02
N TYR A 48 34.25 11.07 3.22
CA TYR A 48 33.29 11.94 3.90
C TYR A 48 31.99 12.12 3.10
N GLN A 49 32.09 12.23 1.77
CA GLN A 49 30.91 12.30 0.91
C GLN A 49 30.11 10.99 0.96
N ASP A 50 30.77 9.84 0.95
CA ASP A 50 30.11 8.53 1.06
C ASP A 50 29.44 8.36 2.42
N GLN A 51 30.11 8.72 3.52
CA GLN A 51 29.51 8.70 4.85
C GLN A 51 28.27 9.59 4.94
N ARG A 52 28.34 10.79 4.35
CA ARG A 52 27.20 11.71 4.29
C ARG A 52 26.04 11.14 3.48
N ARG A 53 26.31 10.55 2.31
CA ARG A 53 25.28 9.89 1.49
C ARG A 53 24.60 8.75 2.23
N ILE A 54 25.38 7.88 2.87
CA ILE A 54 24.86 6.76 3.67
C ILE A 54 23.98 7.27 4.81
N PHE A 55 24.38 8.36 5.48
CA PHE A 55 23.60 8.97 6.54
C PHE A 55 22.28 9.56 6.02
N GLU A 56 22.33 10.32 4.91
CA GLU A 56 21.15 10.89 4.26
C GLU A 56 20.18 9.82 3.76
N GLU A 57 20.68 8.72 3.19
CA GLU A 57 19.88 7.57 2.75
C GLU A 57 19.19 6.88 3.93
N LYS A 58 19.92 6.62 5.03
CA LYS A 58 19.34 6.05 6.26
C LYS A 58 18.24 6.94 6.83
N GLN A 59 18.45 8.25 6.84
CA GLN A 59 17.47 9.21 7.31
C GLN A 59 16.23 9.24 6.41
N ALA A 60 16.41 9.16 5.09
CA ALA A 60 15.32 9.06 4.13
C ALA A 60 14.50 7.77 4.32
N ASP A 61 15.16 6.64 4.51
CA ASP A 61 14.51 5.35 4.79
C ASP A 61 13.72 5.37 6.10
N GLU A 62 14.29 5.98 7.14
CA GLU A 62 13.62 6.15 8.43
C GLU A 62 12.38 7.04 8.30
N ASN A 63 12.46 8.14 7.55
CA ASN A 63 11.31 9.01 7.28
C ASN A 63 10.18 8.28 6.55
N VAL A 64 10.50 7.49 5.51
CA VAL A 64 9.51 6.66 4.79
C VAL A 64 8.87 5.64 5.73
N ARG A 65 9.67 4.99 6.59
CA ARG A 65 9.20 4.00 7.55
C ARG A 65 8.28 4.62 8.60
N ASN A 66 8.65 5.78 9.14
CA ASN A 66 7.86 6.51 10.12
C ASN A 66 6.52 6.95 9.52
N HIS A 67 6.53 7.45 8.28
CA HIS A 67 5.32 7.82 7.57
C HIS A 67 4.39 6.61 7.33
N PHE A 68 4.94 5.48 6.86
CA PHE A 68 4.18 4.24 6.68
C PHE A 68 3.55 3.77 8.00
N ASN A 69 4.31 3.75 9.09
CA ASN A 69 3.81 3.37 10.40
C ASN A 69 2.71 4.32 10.90
N SER A 70 2.82 5.61 10.61
CA SER A 70 1.77 6.59 10.91
C SER A 70 0.46 6.26 10.18
N ILE A 71 0.54 5.95 8.88
CA ILE A 71 -0.63 5.53 8.09
C ILE A 71 -1.28 4.27 8.67
N GLN A 72 -0.49 3.27 9.07
CA GLN A 72 -1.04 2.05 9.69
C GLN A 72 -1.78 2.38 10.99
N LYS A 73 -1.21 3.23 11.86
CA LYS A 73 -1.86 3.68 13.08
C LYS A 73 -3.18 4.41 12.81
N ILE A 74 -3.24 5.26 11.78
CA ILE A 74 -4.49 5.95 11.39
C ILE A 74 -5.53 4.92 10.95
N SER A 75 -5.14 3.96 10.12
CA SER A 75 -6.02 2.86 9.68
C SER A 75 -6.59 2.08 10.87
N ASP A 76 -5.71 1.62 11.76
CA ASP A 76 -6.06 0.69 12.84
C ASP A 76 -6.81 1.37 13.99
N ASN A 77 -6.42 2.59 14.36
CA ASN A 77 -6.94 3.25 15.55
C ASN A 77 -8.10 4.22 15.26
N THR A 78 -8.21 4.70 14.02
CA THR A 78 -9.18 5.75 13.67
C THR A 78 -10.15 5.27 12.59
N THR A 79 -9.63 4.93 11.40
CA THR A 79 -10.45 4.64 10.23
C THR A 79 -11.29 3.38 10.42
N MET A 80 -10.66 2.24 10.73
CA MET A 80 -11.37 0.97 10.92
C MET A 80 -12.41 1.02 12.05
N PRO A 81 -12.08 1.48 13.28
CA PRO A 81 -13.06 1.57 14.36
C PRO A 81 -14.25 2.47 14.04
N SER A 82 -14.04 3.56 13.31
CA SER A 82 -15.12 4.47 12.91
C SER A 82 -16.12 3.82 11.93
N ILE A 83 -15.67 2.84 11.12
CA ILE A 83 -16.49 2.22 10.09
C ILE A 83 -17.19 0.94 10.57
N LEU A 84 -16.61 0.24 11.55
CA LEU A 84 -17.18 -1.01 12.10
C LEU A 84 -18.67 -0.90 12.49
N PRO A 85 -19.15 0.20 13.13
CA PRO A 85 -20.57 0.37 13.43
C PRO A 85 -21.44 0.37 12.17
N HIS A 86 -20.98 0.97 11.07
CA HIS A 86 -21.73 1.02 9.82
C HIS A 86 -21.85 -0.36 9.16
N ILE A 87 -20.79 -1.16 9.17
CA ILE A 87 -20.84 -2.57 8.72
C ILE A 87 -21.81 -3.36 9.57
N ARG A 88 -21.70 -3.24 10.90
CA ARG A 88 -22.60 -3.93 11.84
C ARG A 88 -24.05 -3.58 11.52
N ASP A 89 -24.40 -2.31 11.45
CA ASP A 89 -25.78 -1.88 11.24
C ASP A 89 -26.31 -2.35 9.88
N ARG A 90 -25.47 -2.35 8.84
CA ARG A 90 -25.84 -2.87 7.52
C ARG A 90 -26.06 -4.38 7.53
N LEU A 91 -25.18 -5.15 8.17
CA LEU A 91 -25.32 -6.60 8.30
C LEU A 91 -26.57 -6.99 9.08
N PHE A 92 -26.87 -6.28 10.17
CA PHE A 92 -28.07 -6.54 10.97
C PHE A 92 -29.36 -6.21 10.22
N LYS A 93 -29.34 -5.24 9.30
CA LYS A 93 -30.47 -4.96 8.41
C LYS A 93 -30.64 -6.00 7.31
N LEU A 94 -29.54 -6.51 6.74
CA LEU A 94 -29.59 -7.47 5.64
C LEU A 94 -29.87 -8.90 6.10
N ILE A 95 -29.38 -9.26 7.28
CA ILE A 95 -29.57 -10.58 7.90
C ILE A 95 -30.19 -10.32 9.26
N ASP A 96 -31.47 -9.94 9.25
CA ASP A 96 -32.21 -9.67 10.47
C ASP A 96 -32.68 -10.98 11.11
N ILE A 97 -32.35 -11.10 12.39
CA ILE A 97 -32.65 -12.25 13.24
C ILE A 97 -33.59 -11.84 14.39
N SER A 98 -33.87 -10.53 14.52
CA SER A 98 -34.63 -9.92 15.61
C SER A 98 -36.09 -10.36 15.57
N ASP A 99 -36.70 -10.48 14.37
CA ASP A 99 -38.07 -10.99 14.26
C ASP A 99 -38.19 -12.45 14.71
N LEU A 100 -37.29 -13.32 14.25
CA LEU A 100 -37.24 -14.74 14.63
C LEU A 100 -37.10 -14.91 16.14
N THR A 101 -36.15 -14.20 16.74
CA THR A 101 -35.95 -14.21 18.20
C THR A 101 -37.15 -13.60 18.93
N GLY A 102 -37.75 -12.54 18.42
CA GLY A 102 -38.98 -11.95 18.96
C GLY A 102 -40.18 -12.90 18.93
N ARG A 103 -40.36 -13.68 17.85
CA ARG A 103 -41.39 -14.72 17.76
C ARG A 103 -41.15 -15.84 18.76
N LEU A 104 -39.92 -16.31 18.90
CA LEU A 104 -39.53 -17.31 19.90
C LEU A 104 -39.75 -16.83 21.34
N MET A 105 -39.48 -15.55 21.63
CA MET A 105 -39.68 -14.96 22.96
C MET A 105 -41.16 -14.78 23.29
N ARG A 106 -41.97 -14.30 22.33
CA ARG A 106 -43.43 -14.19 22.48
C ARG A 106 -44.07 -15.55 22.75
N ALA A 107 -43.64 -16.60 22.07
CA ALA A 107 -44.12 -17.96 22.29
C ALA A 107 -43.81 -18.53 23.68
N LYS A 108 -42.87 -17.92 24.42
CA LYS A 108 -42.57 -18.29 25.82
C LYS A 108 -43.51 -17.60 26.81
N THR A 109 -44.12 -16.48 26.42
CA THR A 109 -44.93 -15.60 27.30
C THR A 109 -46.42 -15.57 26.96
N SER A 110 -46.81 -15.98 25.75
CA SER A 110 -48.19 -15.95 25.27
C SER A 110 -48.99 -17.20 25.64
N GLU A 111 -50.32 -17.05 25.76
CA GLU A 111 -51.29 -18.14 25.97
C GLU A 111 -51.55 -19.00 24.72
N GLU A 112 -51.12 -18.54 23.54
CA GLU A 112 -51.05 -19.33 22.30
C GLU A 112 -49.61 -19.83 22.08
N PRO A 113 -49.26 -21.05 22.55
CA PRO A 113 -47.94 -21.62 22.34
C PRO A 113 -47.74 -21.99 20.87
N LEU A 114 -46.56 -21.67 20.32
CA LEU A 114 -46.14 -22.21 19.02
C LEU A 114 -46.15 -23.74 19.05
N SER A 115 -46.56 -24.36 17.94
CA SER A 115 -46.43 -25.80 17.77
C SER A 115 -44.95 -26.21 17.87
N ALA A 116 -44.69 -27.43 18.37
CA ALA A 116 -43.33 -27.96 18.49
C ALA A 116 -42.58 -27.95 17.16
N THR A 117 -43.28 -28.23 16.05
CA THR A 117 -42.73 -28.22 14.68
C THR A 117 -42.37 -26.81 14.24
N GLU A 118 -43.23 -25.83 14.50
CA GLU A 118 -42.99 -24.42 14.16
C GLU A 118 -41.82 -23.86 14.97
N LYS A 119 -41.78 -24.16 16.27
CA LYS A 119 -40.69 -23.77 17.14
C LYS A 119 -39.37 -24.35 16.65
N TYR A 120 -39.33 -25.63 16.28
CA TYR A 120 -38.12 -26.26 15.74
C TYR A 120 -37.67 -25.59 14.43
N GLY A 121 -38.61 -25.34 13.51
CA GLY A 121 -38.32 -24.64 12.26
C GLY A 121 -37.71 -23.25 12.46
N LEU A 122 -38.21 -22.47 13.43
CA LEU A 122 -37.64 -21.16 13.77
C LEU A 122 -36.21 -21.27 14.31
N TRP A 123 -35.90 -22.30 15.09
CA TRP A 123 -34.53 -22.53 15.57
C TRP A 123 -33.59 -22.97 14.46
N GLU A 124 -34.07 -23.78 13.52
CA GLU A 124 -33.30 -24.16 12.32
C GLU A 124 -32.99 -22.94 11.45
N GLU A 125 -33.98 -22.08 11.20
CA GLU A 125 -33.78 -20.84 10.44
C GLU A 125 -32.82 -19.89 11.17
N LEU A 126 -33.00 -19.74 12.49
CA LEU A 126 -32.11 -18.97 13.35
C LEU A 126 -30.66 -19.47 13.30
N LYS A 127 -30.45 -20.79 13.29
CA LYS A 127 -29.13 -21.42 13.17
C LYS A 127 -28.46 -21.01 11.86
N ILE A 128 -29.16 -21.20 10.73
CA ILE A 128 -28.60 -20.86 9.41
C ILE A 128 -28.25 -19.36 9.34
N LEU A 129 -29.19 -18.47 9.65
CA LEU A 129 -28.98 -17.03 9.54
C LEU A 129 -27.89 -16.51 10.48
N SER A 130 -27.76 -17.11 11.68
CA SER A 130 -26.69 -16.73 12.63
C SER A 130 -25.30 -17.06 12.08
N PHE A 131 -25.13 -18.23 11.46
CA PHE A 131 -23.89 -18.60 10.80
C PHE A 131 -23.65 -17.74 9.55
N THR A 132 -24.68 -17.52 8.73
CA THR A 132 -24.58 -16.65 7.55
C THR A 132 -24.13 -15.25 7.94
N ARG A 133 -24.71 -14.64 8.98
CA ARG A 133 -24.30 -13.31 9.46
C ARG A 133 -22.85 -13.27 9.92
N THR A 134 -22.41 -14.30 10.64
CA THR A 134 -21.04 -14.39 11.17
C THR A 134 -20.01 -14.57 10.04
N CYS A 135 -20.28 -15.48 9.10
CA CYS A 135 -19.42 -15.68 7.93
C CYS A 135 -19.38 -14.43 7.03
N THR A 136 -20.54 -13.78 6.83
CA THR A 136 -20.62 -12.52 6.05
C THR A 136 -19.82 -11.42 6.74
N ALA A 137 -19.91 -11.29 8.07
CA ALA A 137 -19.13 -10.33 8.84
C ALA A 137 -17.61 -10.58 8.70
N ALA A 138 -17.18 -11.83 8.83
CA ALA A 138 -15.76 -12.20 8.71
C ALA A 138 -15.18 -11.82 7.35
N ILE A 139 -15.91 -12.11 6.26
CA ILE A 139 -15.47 -11.76 4.90
C ILE A 139 -15.56 -10.24 4.68
N ALA A 140 -16.68 -9.60 5.02
CA ALA A 140 -16.90 -8.17 4.78
C ALA A 140 -15.89 -7.28 5.51
N VAL A 141 -15.61 -7.58 6.79
CA VAL A 141 -14.62 -6.83 7.57
C VAL A 141 -13.22 -7.02 6.99
N SER A 142 -12.86 -8.24 6.60
CA SER A 142 -11.55 -8.53 5.99
C SER A 142 -11.37 -7.83 4.64
N LEU A 143 -12.42 -7.84 3.81
CA LEU A 143 -12.43 -7.15 2.52
C LEU A 143 -12.31 -5.63 2.69
N LEU A 144 -13.04 -5.05 3.64
CA LEU A 144 -12.96 -3.63 3.93
C LEU A 144 -11.57 -3.24 4.45
N ASP A 145 -11.01 -3.99 5.41
CA ASP A 145 -9.66 -3.72 5.95
C ASP A 145 -8.61 -3.74 4.84
N LEU A 146 -8.64 -4.77 3.97
CA LEU A 146 -7.75 -4.84 2.82
C LEU A 146 -7.91 -3.63 1.89
N PHE A 147 -9.16 -3.26 1.58
CA PHE A 147 -9.44 -2.16 0.65
C PHE A 147 -8.97 -0.81 1.21
N LEU A 148 -9.26 -0.54 2.48
CA LEU A 148 -8.83 0.68 3.16
C LEU A 148 -7.32 0.74 3.31
N ARG A 149 -6.65 -0.36 3.67
CA ARG A 149 -5.18 -0.38 3.74
C ARG A 149 -4.54 -0.06 2.39
N VAL A 150 -5.04 -0.64 1.30
CA VAL A 150 -4.52 -0.36 -0.05
C VAL A 150 -4.70 1.12 -0.37
N GLN A 151 -5.88 1.69 -0.13
CA GLN A 151 -6.17 3.08 -0.43
C GLN A 151 -5.39 4.07 0.41
N LEU A 152 -5.34 3.87 1.73
CA LEU A 152 -4.60 4.71 2.67
C LEU A 152 -3.10 4.69 2.36
N ASN A 153 -2.54 3.55 1.95
CA ASN A 153 -1.14 3.47 1.54
C ASN A 153 -0.86 4.18 0.21
N ILE A 154 -1.74 4.04 -0.78
CA ILE A 154 -1.61 4.75 -2.07
C ILE A 154 -1.66 6.26 -1.83
N VAL A 155 -2.70 6.75 -1.15
CA VAL A 155 -2.84 8.19 -0.89
C VAL A 155 -1.76 8.69 0.06
N GLY A 156 -1.42 7.91 1.08
CA GLY A 156 -0.32 8.22 1.98
C GLY A 156 1.01 8.37 1.25
N ARG A 157 1.29 7.56 0.22
CA ARG A 157 2.48 7.74 -0.62
C ARG A 157 2.45 9.05 -1.41
N TYR A 158 1.29 9.46 -1.91
CA TYR A 158 1.14 10.75 -2.58
C TYR A 158 1.40 11.92 -1.62
N LEU A 159 0.84 11.88 -0.41
CA LEU A 159 1.05 12.91 0.61
C LEU A 159 2.52 13.00 1.04
N TYR A 160 3.20 11.84 1.17
CA TYR A 160 4.63 11.80 1.45
C TYR A 160 5.45 12.49 0.37
N LEU A 161 5.15 12.21 -0.90
CA LEU A 161 5.86 12.82 -2.02
C LEU A 161 5.60 14.32 -2.11
N ASP A 162 4.37 14.78 -1.87
CA ASP A 162 4.04 16.22 -1.84
C ASP A 162 4.81 16.93 -0.71
N SER A 163 4.82 16.35 0.49
CA SER A 163 5.57 16.88 1.64
C SER A 163 7.08 16.93 1.37
N ALA A 164 7.64 15.89 0.75
CA ALA A 164 9.06 15.82 0.41
C ALA A 164 9.46 16.84 -0.67
N LEU A 165 8.56 17.14 -1.61
CA LEU A 165 8.77 18.19 -2.62
C LEU A 165 8.71 19.60 -2.00
N GLU A 166 7.87 19.81 -0.98
CA GLU A 166 7.78 21.09 -0.26
C GLU A 166 9.04 21.40 0.56
N ILE A 167 9.62 20.40 1.23
CA ILE A 167 10.91 20.52 1.93
C ILE A 167 12.04 20.95 0.96
N GLN A 168 11.95 20.57 -0.31
CA GLN A 168 12.93 20.95 -1.33
C GLN A 168 12.70 22.33 -1.94
N GLN A 169 11.50 22.91 -1.81
CA GLN A 169 11.10 24.11 -2.56
C GLN A 169 10.97 25.41 -1.75
N ASP A 170 10.98 25.40 -0.41
CA ASP A 170 11.02 26.61 0.43
C ASP A 170 9.95 27.70 0.07
N ILE A 171 8.79 27.28 -0.46
CA ILE A 171 7.69 28.17 -0.90
C ILE A 171 6.44 27.84 -0.06
N GLY A 172 5.92 28.79 0.72
CA GLY A 172 4.72 28.62 1.59
C GLY A 172 3.37 28.48 0.83
N PRO A 173 2.19 28.64 1.49
CA PRO A 173 1.79 28.17 2.80
C PRO A 173 1.29 26.70 2.72
N ALA A 174 1.95 25.78 3.43
CA ALA A 174 1.69 24.33 3.41
C ALA A 174 0.25 23.93 3.80
N LEU A 175 -0.41 24.74 4.63
CA LEU A 175 -1.73 24.45 5.20
C LEU A 175 -2.84 24.24 4.16
N SER A 176 -2.82 24.94 3.01
CA SER A 176 -3.93 24.84 2.04
C SER A 176 -3.91 23.54 1.23
N LYS A 177 -2.76 22.87 1.10
CA LYS A 177 -2.64 21.62 0.32
C LYS A 177 -2.80 20.39 1.20
N GLU A 178 -2.32 20.42 2.44
CA GLU A 178 -2.61 19.38 3.44
C GLU A 178 -4.13 19.21 3.63
N CYS A 179 -4.87 20.32 3.72
CA CYS A 179 -6.34 20.29 3.75
C CYS A 179 -6.93 19.57 2.53
N GLN A 180 -6.37 19.79 1.33
CA GLN A 180 -6.85 19.15 0.11
C GLN A 180 -6.55 17.65 0.07
N GLY A 181 -5.41 17.22 0.64
CA GLY A 181 -5.05 15.82 0.78
C GLY A 181 -5.98 15.06 1.74
N ILE A 182 -6.34 15.69 2.85
CA ILE A 182 -7.26 15.14 3.85
C ILE A 182 -8.69 15.02 3.27
N GLU A 183 -9.16 16.01 2.52
CA GLU A 183 -10.47 15.94 1.87
C GLU A 183 -10.56 14.79 0.86
N ILE A 184 -9.51 14.58 0.06
CA ILE A 184 -9.46 13.46 -0.89
C ILE A 184 -9.47 12.13 -0.14
N LEU A 185 -8.72 12.01 0.96
CA LEU A 185 -8.71 10.82 1.80
C LEU A 185 -10.10 10.51 2.36
N LEU A 186 -10.75 11.50 2.95
CA LEU A 186 -12.08 11.34 3.57
C LEU A 186 -13.12 10.92 2.53
N GLU A 187 -13.13 11.56 1.36
CA GLU A 187 -14.09 11.23 0.31
C GLU A 187 -13.82 9.83 -0.28
N LEU A 188 -12.55 9.45 -0.45
CA LEU A 188 -12.17 8.15 -0.99
C LEU A 188 -12.50 7.02 0.01
N VAL A 189 -12.24 7.23 1.30
CA VAL A 189 -12.69 6.32 2.37
C VAL A 189 -14.22 6.23 2.37
N ARG A 190 -14.93 7.36 2.30
CA ARG A 190 -16.41 7.38 2.29
C ARG A 190 -16.98 6.55 1.14
N GLN A 191 -16.50 6.76 -0.09
CA GLN A 191 -16.94 6.02 -1.27
C GLN A 191 -16.69 4.52 -1.13
N SER A 192 -15.53 4.15 -0.61
CA SER A 192 -15.15 2.75 -0.40
C SER A 192 -16.03 2.04 0.62
N VAL A 193 -16.33 2.73 1.71
CA VAL A 193 -17.24 2.24 2.73
C VAL A 193 -18.63 2.06 2.12
N GLU A 194 -19.11 3.05 1.37
CA GLU A 194 -20.41 3.00 0.72
C GLU A 194 -20.52 1.82 -0.27
N GLU A 195 -19.48 1.60 -1.10
CA GLU A 195 -19.42 0.49 -2.05
C GLU A 195 -19.43 -0.87 -1.35
N VAL A 196 -18.58 -1.06 -0.34
CA VAL A 196 -18.54 -2.33 0.40
C VAL A 196 -19.88 -2.58 1.09
N LEU A 197 -20.45 -1.57 1.75
CA LEU A 197 -21.71 -1.70 2.49
C LEU A 197 -22.94 -1.94 1.60
N ASN A 198 -23.02 -1.25 0.46
CA ASN A 198 -24.21 -1.25 -0.38
C ASN A 198 -24.09 -2.16 -1.59
N GLY A 199 -22.89 -2.41 -2.11
CA GLY A 199 -22.61 -3.31 -3.21
C GLY A 199 -22.18 -4.68 -2.72
N SER A 200 -21.00 -4.77 -2.10
CA SER A 200 -20.34 -6.04 -1.78
C SER A 200 -21.09 -6.87 -0.74
N VAL A 201 -21.48 -6.28 0.39
CA VAL A 201 -22.11 -7.00 1.50
C VAL A 201 -23.40 -7.70 1.07
N PRO A 202 -24.36 -7.05 0.36
CA PRO A 202 -25.53 -7.75 -0.19
C PRO A 202 -25.19 -8.87 -1.17
N ARG A 203 -24.15 -8.71 -1.99
CA ARG A 203 -23.69 -9.76 -2.93
C ARG A 203 -23.17 -11.01 -2.18
N LEU A 204 -22.70 -10.86 -0.94
CA LEU A 204 -22.23 -11.96 -0.10
C LEU A 204 -23.35 -12.75 0.57
N THR A 205 -24.49 -12.13 0.91
CA THR A 205 -25.47 -12.74 1.82
C THR A 205 -26.14 -14.00 1.25
N ALA A 206 -26.63 -13.95 0.01
CA ALA A 206 -27.33 -15.08 -0.59
C ALA A 206 -26.40 -16.29 -0.88
N PRO A 207 -25.21 -16.12 -1.47
CA PRO A 207 -24.27 -17.23 -1.65
C PRO A 207 -23.80 -17.83 -0.32
N LEU A 208 -23.53 -17.00 0.70
CA LEU A 208 -23.15 -17.49 2.03
C LEU A 208 -24.30 -18.20 2.73
N CYS A 209 -25.54 -17.74 2.57
CA CYS A 209 -26.72 -18.44 3.07
C CYS A 209 -26.81 -19.84 2.43
N SER A 210 -26.66 -19.94 1.11
CA SER A 210 -26.63 -21.23 0.40
C SER A 210 -25.48 -22.13 0.87
N ALA A 211 -24.29 -21.57 1.10
CA ALA A 211 -23.15 -22.31 1.62
C ALA A 211 -23.37 -22.80 3.06
N CYS A 212 -23.99 -21.98 3.93
CA CYS A 212 -24.37 -22.39 5.28
C CYS A 212 -25.41 -23.50 5.26
N CYS A 213 -26.46 -23.39 4.43
CA CYS A 213 -27.45 -24.45 4.25
C CYS A 213 -26.81 -25.76 3.80
N PHE A 214 -25.87 -25.69 2.85
CA PHE A 214 -25.16 -26.87 2.37
C PHE A 214 -24.23 -27.47 3.42
N GLY A 215 -23.47 -26.66 4.16
CA GLY A 215 -22.60 -27.15 5.23
C GLY A 215 -23.38 -27.84 6.36
N PHE A 216 -24.59 -27.37 6.67
CA PHE A 216 -25.47 -28.03 7.63
C PHE A 216 -26.24 -29.23 7.06
N ALA A 217 -26.17 -29.52 5.75
CA ALA A 217 -26.89 -30.64 5.14
C ALA A 217 -26.48 -31.98 5.76
N ASP A 218 -25.18 -32.15 6.05
CA ASP A 218 -24.63 -33.34 6.71
C ASP A 218 -25.08 -33.47 8.18
N TYR A 219 -25.62 -32.38 8.75
CA TYR A 219 -26.07 -32.29 10.14
C TYR A 219 -27.59 -32.21 10.28
N VAL A 220 -28.36 -32.44 9.21
CA VAL A 220 -29.85 -32.35 9.24
C VAL A 220 -30.48 -33.28 10.27
N GLN A 221 -29.92 -34.48 10.48
CA GLN A 221 -30.39 -35.44 11.48
C GLN A 221 -29.83 -35.17 12.88
N THR A 222 -28.90 -34.23 13.02
CA THR A 222 -28.27 -33.93 14.30
C THR A 222 -29.19 -32.98 15.06
N PRO A 223 -29.64 -33.32 16.28
CA PRO A 223 -30.53 -32.46 17.03
C PRO A 223 -29.81 -31.15 17.42
N LEU A 224 -30.56 -30.05 17.51
CA LEU A 224 -30.05 -28.71 17.84
C LEU A 224 -29.33 -28.62 19.21
N ASN A 225 -29.61 -29.54 20.12
CA ASN A 225 -28.98 -29.62 21.45
C ASN A 225 -27.63 -30.38 21.44
N SER A 226 -27.23 -30.91 20.29
CA SER A 226 -25.93 -31.56 20.12
C SER A 226 -24.79 -30.58 20.36
N ARG A 227 -23.67 -31.09 20.88
CA ARG A 227 -22.45 -30.31 21.07
C ARG A 227 -21.50 -30.57 19.92
N PHE A 228 -20.95 -29.51 19.35
CA PHE A 228 -19.87 -29.61 18.38
C PHE A 228 -18.53 -29.69 19.10
N THR A 229 -17.64 -30.58 18.63
CA THR A 229 -16.22 -30.50 18.95
C THR A 229 -15.56 -29.38 18.14
N GLN A 230 -14.37 -28.93 18.55
CA GLN A 230 -13.60 -27.93 17.80
C GLN A 230 -13.30 -28.40 16.37
N GLU A 231 -12.95 -29.67 16.19
CA GLU A 231 -12.65 -30.27 14.88
C GLU A 231 -13.88 -30.28 13.97
N GLN A 232 -15.06 -30.64 14.50
CA GLN A 232 -16.31 -30.61 13.75
C GLN A 232 -16.68 -29.19 13.32
N LEU A 233 -16.54 -28.22 14.22
CA LEU A 233 -16.81 -26.82 13.91
C LEU A 233 -15.84 -26.28 12.85
N GLN A 234 -14.55 -26.60 12.96
CA GLN A 234 -13.56 -26.20 11.96
C GLN A 234 -13.83 -26.84 10.60
N HIS A 235 -14.18 -28.12 10.56
CA HIS A 235 -14.54 -28.80 9.32
C HIS A 235 -15.77 -28.17 8.68
N LEU A 236 -16.82 -27.89 9.47
CA LEU A 236 -18.04 -27.22 9.04
C LEU A 236 -17.75 -25.84 8.43
N LEU A 237 -16.96 -25.00 9.11
CA LEU A 237 -16.59 -23.67 8.61
C LEU A 237 -15.75 -23.75 7.33
N THR A 238 -14.86 -24.73 7.23
CA THR A 238 -14.03 -24.97 6.03
C THR A 238 -14.91 -25.40 4.85
N GLN A 239 -15.85 -26.31 5.07
CA GLN A 239 -16.80 -26.75 4.05
C GLN A 239 -17.70 -25.60 3.56
N MET A 240 -18.20 -24.75 4.47
CA MET A 240 -18.95 -23.54 4.11
C MET A 240 -18.10 -22.59 3.27
N HIS A 241 -16.85 -22.35 3.67
CA HIS A 241 -15.91 -21.52 2.94
C HIS A 241 -15.63 -22.05 1.53
N ASP A 242 -15.32 -23.34 1.39
CA ASP A 242 -15.00 -23.96 0.11
C ASP A 242 -16.22 -24.03 -0.80
N THR A 243 -17.41 -24.28 -0.23
CA THR A 243 -18.69 -24.22 -0.98
C THR A 243 -18.97 -22.81 -1.49
N PHE A 244 -18.73 -21.80 -0.66
CA PHE A 244 -18.88 -20.41 -1.07
C PHE A 244 -17.93 -20.08 -2.22
N TRP A 245 -16.63 -20.35 -2.08
CA TRP A 245 -15.66 -19.98 -3.12
C TRP A 245 -15.75 -20.82 -4.39
N SER A 246 -16.09 -22.11 -4.30
CA SER A 246 -16.27 -22.96 -5.48
C SER A 246 -17.46 -22.53 -6.33
N LYS A 247 -18.58 -22.14 -5.72
CA LYS A 247 -19.77 -21.63 -6.43
C LYS A 247 -19.61 -20.18 -6.89
N THR A 248 -18.82 -19.39 -6.16
CA THR A 248 -18.51 -17.99 -6.48
C THR A 248 -17.38 -17.87 -7.52
N THR A 249 -16.89 -18.97 -8.11
CA THR A 249 -15.83 -18.96 -9.14
C THR A 249 -16.14 -18.14 -10.40
N GLN A 250 -17.41 -17.75 -10.62
CA GLN A 250 -17.77 -16.77 -11.67
C GLN A 250 -17.50 -15.32 -11.26
N SER A 251 -17.47 -15.02 -9.95
CA SER A 251 -17.17 -13.70 -9.42
C SER A 251 -15.76 -13.67 -8.84
N SER A 252 -14.85 -12.99 -9.53
CA SER A 252 -13.52 -12.75 -8.93
C SER A 252 -13.70 -12.01 -7.61
N TRP A 253 -12.84 -12.24 -6.60
CA TRP A 253 -12.78 -11.41 -5.37
C TRP A 253 -12.77 -9.89 -5.69
N ARG A 254 -12.35 -9.52 -6.91
CA ARG A 254 -12.42 -8.18 -7.47
C ARG A 254 -13.84 -7.64 -7.60
N GLU A 255 -14.81 -8.45 -7.99
CA GLU A 255 -16.24 -8.06 -8.09
C GLU A 255 -16.90 -7.87 -6.73
N LEU A 256 -16.26 -8.38 -5.67
CA LEU A 256 -16.63 -8.13 -4.28
C LEU A 256 -15.90 -6.91 -3.69
N LEU A 257 -14.88 -6.36 -4.35
CA LEU A 257 -14.13 -5.19 -3.86
C LEU A 257 -14.29 -3.94 -4.72
N LEU A 258 -14.60 -4.10 -6.00
CA LEU A 258 -14.66 -3.03 -6.97
C LEU A 258 -16.02 -3.04 -7.65
N PRO A 259 -16.63 -1.86 -7.89
CA PRO A 259 -17.82 -1.78 -8.69
C PRO A 259 -17.55 -2.31 -10.11
N ASP A 260 -18.63 -2.72 -10.77
CA ASP A 260 -18.60 -3.18 -12.16
C ASP A 260 -17.93 -2.11 -13.05
N GLU A 261 -17.19 -2.54 -14.09
CA GLU A 261 -16.28 -1.66 -14.85
C GLU A 261 -16.92 -0.37 -15.37
N VAL A 262 -18.23 -0.37 -15.56
CA VAL A 262 -19.05 0.73 -16.06
C VAL A 262 -19.12 1.91 -15.09
N GLU A 263 -18.98 1.67 -13.77
CA GLU A 263 -19.15 2.70 -12.72
C GLU A 263 -17.83 3.16 -12.08
N ARG A 264 -16.68 2.61 -12.52
CA ARG A 264 -15.38 2.95 -11.93
C ARG A 264 -14.99 4.40 -12.21
N VAL A 265 -15.04 5.24 -11.18
CA VAL A 265 -14.46 6.59 -11.22
C VAL A 265 -12.95 6.47 -11.32
N ARG A 266 -12.37 6.86 -12.47
CA ARG A 266 -10.93 6.87 -12.65
C ARG A 266 -10.39 8.22 -12.18
N TRP A 267 -9.66 8.23 -11.08
CA TRP A 267 -8.85 9.39 -10.70
C TRP A 267 -7.76 9.57 -11.75
N ARG A 268 -7.82 10.67 -12.51
CA ARG A 268 -6.77 11.06 -13.45
C ARG A 268 -5.99 12.25 -12.87
N PRO A 269 -4.66 12.27 -13.03
CA PRO A 269 -3.89 13.47 -12.75
C PRO A 269 -4.32 14.53 -13.77
N ALA A 270 -5.01 15.59 -13.33
CA ALA A 270 -5.27 16.73 -14.18
C ALA A 270 -4.04 17.63 -14.16
N LYS A 271 -3.45 17.87 -15.33
CA LYS A 271 -2.38 18.86 -15.49
C LYS A 271 -2.99 20.24 -15.26
N TYR A 272 -2.52 20.95 -14.24
CA TYR A 272 -2.76 22.37 -14.09
C TYR A 272 -1.55 23.09 -14.69
N HIS A 273 -1.78 24.00 -15.63
CA HIS A 273 -0.78 24.98 -16.05
C HIS A 273 -1.00 26.25 -15.20
N PRO A 274 -0.20 26.51 -14.15
CA PRO A 274 -0.14 27.86 -13.64
C PRO A 274 0.67 28.70 -14.63
N THR A 275 0.38 29.99 -14.69
CA THR A 275 1.15 30.99 -15.44
C THR A 275 2.60 31.15 -14.92
N ASN A 276 2.96 30.45 -13.84
CA ASN A 276 4.32 30.35 -13.32
C ASN A 276 4.78 28.89 -13.41
N GLU A 277 6.04 28.69 -13.79
CA GLU A 277 6.70 27.48 -14.32
C GLU A 277 6.67 26.19 -13.47
N VAL A 278 5.83 26.10 -12.44
CA VAL A 278 5.72 24.89 -11.61
C VAL A 278 4.49 24.09 -12.04
N GLU A 279 4.68 23.06 -12.86
CA GLU A 279 3.63 22.08 -13.16
C GLU A 279 3.06 21.51 -11.85
N ARG A 280 1.80 21.81 -11.53
CA ARG A 280 1.09 21.24 -10.38
C ARG A 280 0.05 20.25 -10.88
N VAL A 281 -0.02 19.08 -10.26
CA VAL A 281 -0.99 18.04 -10.60
C VAL A 281 -2.14 18.09 -9.60
N ARG A 282 -3.37 18.30 -10.06
CA ARG A 282 -4.58 18.23 -9.22
C ARG A 282 -5.40 17.02 -9.63
N TRP A 283 -5.87 16.23 -8.67
CA TRP A 283 -6.71 15.07 -8.97
C TRP A 283 -8.19 15.48 -9.04
N ARG A 284 -8.91 14.99 -10.05
CA ARG A 284 -10.37 15.18 -10.17
C ARG A 284 -11.06 13.83 -10.46
N PRO A 285 -12.27 13.59 -9.91
CA PRO A 285 -13.12 12.49 -10.32
C PRO A 285 -13.48 12.62 -11.81
N ALA A 286 -13.31 11.56 -12.60
CA ALA A 286 -13.74 11.51 -14.00
C ALA A 286 -14.67 10.30 -14.23
N LYS A 287 -15.80 10.52 -14.92
CA LYS A 287 -16.75 9.46 -15.30
C LYS A 287 -16.17 8.60 -16.43
N TYR A 288 -16.37 7.29 -16.35
CA TYR A 288 -15.96 6.33 -17.36
C TYR A 288 -16.94 6.37 -18.56
N HIS A 289 -16.41 6.50 -19.78
CA HIS A 289 -17.17 6.31 -21.01
C HIS A 289 -16.58 5.11 -21.77
N PRO A 290 -17.35 4.03 -22.00
CA PRO A 290 -16.86 2.83 -22.66
C PRO A 290 -16.92 2.96 -24.19
N SER A 291 -16.37 4.04 -24.75
CA SER A 291 -16.26 4.18 -26.19
C SER A 291 -14.81 4.42 -26.61
N ASN A 292 -14.28 3.39 -27.25
CA ASN A 292 -13.12 3.34 -28.14
C ASN A 292 -11.76 2.91 -27.52
N GLU A 293 -11.14 2.00 -28.27
CA GLU A 293 -10.01 1.11 -27.96
C GLU A 293 -8.64 1.78 -27.76
N VAL A 294 -8.54 3.01 -27.24
CA VAL A 294 -7.24 3.70 -27.20
C VAL A 294 -6.88 4.22 -25.80
N GLU A 295 -5.64 3.93 -25.41
CA GLU A 295 -4.94 4.30 -24.16
C GLU A 295 -5.13 3.41 -22.92
N ARG A 296 -4.75 2.13 -23.06
CA ARG A 296 -4.15 1.41 -21.94
C ARG A 296 -2.71 1.90 -21.75
N VAL A 297 -2.48 2.88 -20.87
CA VAL A 297 -1.11 3.24 -20.43
C VAL A 297 -0.53 2.03 -19.69
N ARG A 298 0.37 1.31 -20.36
CA ARG A 298 1.05 0.12 -19.84
C ARG A 298 2.45 0.54 -19.39
N TRP A 299 2.69 0.56 -18.08
CA TRP A 299 4.04 0.78 -17.54
C TRP A 299 4.91 -0.44 -17.85
N ARG A 300 6.05 -0.25 -18.53
CA ARG A 300 7.06 -1.30 -18.74
C ARG A 300 8.40 -0.85 -18.13
N PRO A 301 9.23 -1.76 -17.62
CA PRO A 301 10.61 -1.45 -17.29
C PRO A 301 11.36 -1.10 -18.57
N ALA A 302 11.94 0.10 -18.66
CA ALA A 302 12.79 0.47 -19.77
C ALA A 302 14.21 -0.10 -19.55
N LYS A 303 14.77 -0.81 -20.54
CA LYS A 303 16.20 -1.17 -20.55
C LYS A 303 17.01 0.05 -21.04
N TYR A 304 17.99 0.48 -20.26
CA TYR A 304 18.90 1.58 -20.60
C TYR A 304 20.34 1.06 -20.70
N HIS A 305 21.11 1.54 -21.69
CA HIS A 305 22.53 1.23 -21.85
C HIS A 305 23.39 2.33 -21.20
N PRO A 306 24.53 1.97 -20.56
CA PRO A 306 25.17 2.77 -19.53
C PRO A 306 26.13 3.80 -20.11
N SER A 307 26.13 5.01 -19.57
CA SER A 307 27.29 5.89 -19.69
C SER A 307 27.71 6.59 -18.41
N ASN A 308 27.11 6.29 -17.24
CA ASN A 308 27.66 6.66 -15.93
C ASN A 308 27.04 5.79 -14.81
N GLU A 309 27.88 5.34 -13.88
CA GLU A 309 27.66 4.29 -12.87
C GLU A 309 26.73 4.65 -11.71
N VAL A 310 25.47 5.01 -11.97
CA VAL A 310 24.43 5.03 -10.92
C VAL A 310 23.13 4.47 -11.47
N GLU A 311 22.83 3.20 -11.17
CA GLU A 311 21.54 2.59 -11.47
C GLU A 311 20.43 3.27 -10.66
N ARG A 312 19.63 4.11 -11.30
CA ARG A 312 18.32 4.56 -10.78
C ARG A 312 17.22 4.06 -11.69
N VAL A 313 16.37 3.18 -11.19
CA VAL A 313 15.14 2.76 -11.88
C VAL A 313 14.15 3.92 -11.85
N ARG A 314 13.88 4.52 -13.01
CA ARG A 314 12.86 5.57 -13.16
C ARG A 314 11.75 5.09 -14.08
N TRP A 315 10.51 5.09 -13.57
CA TRP A 315 9.32 4.80 -14.35
C TRP A 315 8.98 6.01 -15.22
N ARG A 316 8.78 5.81 -16.53
CA ARG A 316 8.24 6.82 -17.45
C ARG A 316 6.99 6.29 -18.15
N PRO A 317 6.04 7.17 -18.53
CA PRO A 317 5.01 6.83 -19.50
C PRO A 317 5.68 6.38 -20.80
N ALA A 318 5.12 5.35 -21.45
CA ALA A 318 5.55 4.91 -22.77
C ALA A 318 5.27 5.97 -23.83
#